data_AF-A0A3D6BI06-F1
#
_entry.id   AF-A0A3D6BI06-F1
#
_cell.length_a   1.000
_cell.length_b   1.000
_cell.length_c   1.000
_cell.angle_alpha   90.00
_cell.angle_beta   90.00
_cell.angle_gamma   90.00
#
_symmetry.space_group_name_H-M   'P 1'
#
loop_
_entity.id
_entity.type
_entity.pdbx_description
1 polymer ?
#
loop_
_entity_poly.entity_id
_entity_poly.type
_entity_poly.pdbx_seq_one_letter_code
_entity_poly.pdbx_strand_id
1 'polypeptide(L)' 'MYTTGEKPGKGLYRCIHCGEVIRLDDDSDTLPPCPKCHHTRWTKVG' A
#
# COMPACT_ATOMS: atom_id res chain seq x y z
N MET A 1 -10.24 1.05 1.31
CA MET A 1 -9.02 1.51 1.99
C MET A 1 -8.36 0.30 2.60
N TYR A 2 -7.05 0.18 2.47
CA TYR A 2 -6.30 -0.99 2.89
C TYR A 2 -5.28 -0.59 3.96
N THR A 3 -4.89 -1.56 4.78
CA THR A 3 -3.95 -1.37 5.88
C THR A 3 -2.71 -2.24 5.72
N THR A 4 -1.62 -1.81 6.35
CA THR A 4 -0.37 -2.57 6.39
C THR A 4 -0.62 -3.97 6.95
N GLY A 5 -0.05 -4.98 6.29
CA GLY A 5 -0.24 -6.40 6.62
C GLY A 5 -1.38 -7.08 5.84
N GLU A 6 -2.28 -6.33 5.21
CA GLU A 6 -3.30 -6.92 4.33
C GLU A 6 -2.69 -7.33 2.98
N LYS A 7 -3.31 -8.33 2.35
CA LYS A 7 -2.96 -8.84 1.01
C LYS A 7 -4.06 -8.49 0.01
N PRO A 8 -4.17 -7.23 -0.42
CA PRO A 8 -5.17 -6.80 -1.39
C PRO A 8 -4.92 -7.28 -2.83
N GLY A 9 -3.82 -8.01 -3.04
CA GLY A 9 -3.37 -8.47 -4.36
C GLY A 9 -2.55 -7.42 -5.10
N LYS A 10 -2.07 -7.79 -6.29
CA LYS A 10 -1.26 -6.91 -7.12
C LYS A 10 -2.00 -5.63 -7.51
N GLY A 11 -1.23 -4.56 -7.63
CA GLY A 11 -1.74 -3.24 -8.00
C GLY A 11 -0.91 -2.10 -7.43
N LEU A 12 -1.34 -0.88 -7.73
CA LEU A 12 -0.74 0.35 -7.24
C LEU A 12 -1.49 0.85 -6.01
N TYR A 13 -0.74 1.08 -4.95
CA TYR A 13 -1.26 1.54 -3.66
C TYR A 13 -0.66 2.88 -3.31
N ARG A 14 -1.53 3.85 -3.06
CA ARG A 14 -1.16 5.20 -2.68
C ARG A 14 -1.43 5.45 -1.20
N CYS A 15 -0.42 5.92 -0.48
CA CYS A 15 -0.53 6.32 0.92
C CYS A 15 -1.46 7.52 1.02
N ILE A 16 -2.46 7.44 1.90
CA ILE A 16 -3.44 8.52 2.07
C ILE A 16 -2.88 9.74 2.81
N HIS A 17 -1.74 9.59 3.49
CA HIS A 17 -1.16 10.63 4.33
C HIS A 17 -0.16 11.50 3.56
N CYS A 18 0.88 10.90 2.97
CA CYS A 18 1.93 11.63 2.23
C CYS A 18 1.78 11.53 0.70
N GLY A 19 0.88 10.69 0.20
CA GLY A 19 0.68 10.48 -1.24
C GLY A 19 1.68 9.53 -1.91
N GLU A 20 2.55 8.85 -1.14
CA GLU A 20 3.52 7.87 -1.65
C GLU A 20 2.85 6.73 -2.40
N VAL A 21 3.39 6.28 -3.54
CA VAL A 21 2.81 5.18 -4.31
C VAL A 21 3.77 3.99 -4.32
N ILE A 22 3.28 2.82 -3.92
CA ILE A 22 3.98 1.54 -4.01
C ILE A 22 3.26 0.63 -5.00
N ARG A 23 4.00 -0.25 -5.66
CA ARG A 23 3.45 -1.30 -6.52
C ARG A 23 3.62 -2.62 -5.80
N LEU A 24 2.53 -3.39 -5.68
CA LEU A 24 2.59 -4.80 -5.35
C LEU A 24 2.56 -5.58 -6.66
N ASP A 25 3.63 -6.31 -6.93
CA ASP A 25 3.76 -7.19 -8.09
C ASP A 25 3.33 -8.63 -7.82
N ASP A 26 3.34 -9.05 -6.55
CA ASP A 26 2.86 -10.36 -6.13
C ASP A 26 1.51 -10.28 -5.40
N ASP A 27 0.64 -11.26 -5.64
CA ASP A 27 -0.67 -11.34 -4.98
C ASP A 27 -0.56 -11.80 -3.51
N SER A 28 0.59 -12.38 -3.13
CA SER A 28 0.91 -12.79 -1.76
C SER A 28 1.62 -11.71 -0.95
N ASP A 29 2.05 -10.61 -1.58
CA ASP A 29 2.68 -9.49 -0.89
C ASP A 29 1.72 -8.82 0.08
N THR A 30 2.23 -8.56 1.28
CA THR A 30 1.54 -7.75 2.27
C THR A 30 1.86 -6.28 2.03
N LEU A 31 0.88 -5.41 2.19
CA LEU A 31 1.11 -3.97 2.21
C LEU A 31 2.13 -3.62 3.30
N PRO A 32 3.31 -3.07 2.97
CA PRO A 32 4.24 -2.58 3.97
C PRO A 32 3.75 -1.26 4.60
N PRO A 33 4.32 -0.83 5.73
CA PRO A 33 4.14 0.55 6.21
C PRO A 33 4.78 1.53 5.21
N CYS A 34 4.25 2.75 5.13
CA CYS A 34 4.75 3.75 4.18
C CYS A 34 6.22 4.11 4.46
N PRO A 35 7.12 4.01 3.46
CA PRO A 35 8.55 4.26 3.68
C PRO A 35 8.89 5.74 3.97
N LYS A 36 7.98 6.67 3.65
CA LYS A 36 8.20 8.12 3.89
C LYS A 36 7.67 8.63 5.22
N CYS A 37 6.51 8.15 5.65
CA CYS A 37 5.82 8.68 6.82
C CYS A 37 5.41 7.62 7.84
N HIS A 38 5.74 6.35 7.59
CA HIS A 38 5.42 5.20 8.44
C HIS A 38 3.91 4.98 8.64
N HIS A 39 3.08 5.68 7.87
CA HIS A 39 1.64 5.52 7.93
C HIS A 39 1.21 4.16 7.36
N THR A 40 0.19 3.58 7.97
CA THR A 40 -0.23 2.19 7.70
C THR A 40 -1.51 2.09 6.87
N ARG A 41 -1.97 3.20 6.26
CA ARG A 41 -3.17 3.21 5.41
C ARG A 41 -2.86 3.58 3.96
N TRP A 42 -3.46 2.81 3.07
CA TRP A 42 -3.26 2.83 1.63
C TRP A 42 -4.61 2.86 0.88
N THR A 43 -4.60 3.39 -0.33
CA THR A 43 -5.72 3.34 -1.28
C THR A 43 -5.26 2.76 -2.60
N LYS A 44 -5.99 1.80 -3.16
CA LYS A 44 -5.66 1.25 -4.49
C LYS A 44 -6.02 2.28 -5.55
N VAL A 45 -5.09 2.54 -6.46
CA VAL A 45 -5.23 3.52 -7.54
C VAL A 45 -5.09 2.92 -8.94
N GLY A 46 -4.78 1.62 -9.05
CA GLY A 46 -4.68 0.86 -10.30
C GLY A 46 -4.52 -0.63 -10.03
#